data_AF-A0A6I5ZS66-F1
#
_entry.id   AF-A0A6I5ZS66-F1
#
_cell.length_a   1.000
_cell.length_b   1.000
_cell.length_c   1.000
_cell.angle_alpha   90.00
_cell.angle_beta   90.00
_cell.angle_gamma   90.00
#
_symmetry.space_group_name_H-M   'P 1'
#
loop_
_entity.id
_entity.type
_entity.pdbx_description
1 polymer ?
#
loop_
_entity_poly.entity_id
_entity_poly.type
_entity_poly.pdbx_seq_one_letter_code
_entity_poly.pdbx_strand_id
1 'polypeptide(L)'
;MYIRIVQRKNKDGSVVRYVQLAHNFRDSETRKPQAQVLWSFGREEEVDKDSLRRLVESINRFLGPEDVLQQQAKVGDAPLLFKESRPLGGALVLDALWCELGIDRAIGKVIKDRAFRTPVERAIFAMAAN
;
A
#
# COMPACT_ATOMS: atom_id res chain seq x y z
N MET A 1 -16.90 2.55 6.51
CA MET A 1 -17.36 3.57 7.48
C MET A 1 -16.66 4.87 7.15
N TYR A 2 -17.22 6.03 7.51
CA TYR A 2 -16.63 7.34 7.20
C TYR A 2 -17.01 8.37 8.26
N ILE A 3 -16.19 9.41 8.41
CA ILE A 3 -16.52 10.58 9.21
C ILE A 3 -17.30 11.56 8.35
N ARG A 4 -18.40 12.10 8.88
CA ARG A 4 -19.17 13.19 8.25
C ARG A 4 -19.44 14.32 9.24
N ILE A 5 -19.68 15.50 8.68
CA ILE A 5 -20.14 16.67 9.43
C ILE A 5 -21.59 16.94 9.01
N VAL A 6 -22.48 17.04 10.00
CA VAL A 6 -23.89 17.40 9.78
C VAL A 6 -24.20 18.71 10.48
N GLN A 7 -25.06 19.53 9.87
CA GLN A 7 -25.43 20.84 10.41
C GLN A 7 -26.87 20.82 10.94
N ARG A 8 -27.09 21.48 12.07
CA ARG A 8 -28.42 21.75 12.63
C ARG A 8 -28.58 23.25 12.82
N LYS A 9 -29.68 23.80 12.28
CA LYS A 9 -30.08 25.19 12.52
C LYS A 9 -31.05 25.25 13.71
N ASN A 10 -30.77 26.10 14.68
CA ASN A 10 -31.60 26.32 15.85
C ASN A 10 -32.68 27.38 15.57
N LYS A 11 -33.69 27.47 16.45
CA LYS A 11 -34.80 28.44 16.33
C LYS A 11 -34.32 29.90 16.40
N ASP A 12 -33.22 30.15 17.10
CA ASP A 12 -32.56 31.45 17.22
C ASP A 12 -31.71 31.83 16.00
N GLY A 13 -31.64 30.96 14.98
CA GLY A 13 -30.86 31.18 13.76
C GLY A 13 -29.42 30.69 13.84
N SER A 14 -28.91 30.28 15.02
CA SER A 14 -27.57 29.72 15.17
C SER A 14 -27.43 28.37 14.44
N VAL A 15 -26.23 28.08 13.95
CA VAL A 15 -25.90 26.82 13.26
C VAL A 15 -24.89 26.06 14.10
N VAL A 16 -25.21 24.80 14.41
CA VAL A 16 -24.36 23.88 15.14
C VAL A 16 -23.95 22.73 14.23
N ARG A 17 -22.67 22.35 14.27
CA ARG A 17 -22.12 21.27 13.45
C ARG A 17 -21.76 20.09 14.35
N TYR A 18 -22.04 18.87 13.88
CA TYR A 18 -21.75 17.64 14.61
C TYR A 18 -20.88 16.72 13.77
N VAL A 19 -19.89 16.11 14.40
CA VAL A 19 -19.00 15.13 13.77
C VAL A 19 -19.49 13.73 14.10
N GLN A 20 -19.66 12.88 13.09
CA GLN A 20 -20.24 11.55 13.24
C GLN A 20 -19.44 10.50 12.48
N LEU A 21 -19.30 9.31 13.08
CA LEU A 21 -18.90 8.08 12.39
C LEU A 21 -20.15 7.41 11.82
N ALA A 22 -20.18 7.24 10.50
CA ALA A 22 -21.32 6.68 9.78
C ALA A 22 -20.95 5.44 8.96
N HIS A 23 -21.95 4.61 8.72
CA HIS A 23 -21.90 3.48 7.80
C HIS A 23 -23.07 3.54 6.84
N ASN A 24 -22.79 3.51 5.54
CA ASN A 24 -23.85 3.39 4.55
C ASN A 24 -24.14 1.92 4.33
N PHE A 25 -25.41 1.55 4.47
CA PHE A 25 -25.90 0.22 4.16
C PHE A 25 -27.07 0.32 3.19
N ARG A 26 -27.40 -0.79 2.53
CA ARG A 26 -28.57 -0.86 1.65
C ARG A 26 -29.71 -1.48 2.44
N ASP A 27 -30.77 -0.70 2.64
CA ASP A 27 -31.95 -1.14 3.37
C ASP A 27 -32.63 -2.30 2.62
N SER A 28 -32.94 -3.38 3.33
CA SER A 28 -33.41 -4.63 2.72
C SER A 28 -34.81 -4.52 2.12
N GLU A 29 -35.65 -3.64 2.66
CA GLU A 29 -37.04 -3.47 2.23
C GLU A 29 -37.15 -2.43 1.12
N THR A 30 -36.61 -1.24 1.37
CA THR A 30 -36.69 -0.09 0.46
C THR A 30 -35.64 -0.14 -0.66
N ARG A 31 -34.62 -1.00 -0.52
CA ARG A 31 -33.44 -1.13 -1.42
C ARG A 31 -32.65 0.16 -1.64
N LYS A 32 -32.92 1.20 -0.85
CA LYS A 32 -32.24 2.50 -0.92
C LYS A 32 -31.00 2.49 -0.03
N PRO A 33 -29.93 3.20 -0.42
CA PRO A 33 -28.79 3.43 0.45
C PRO A 33 -29.22 4.34 1.60
N GLN A 34 -29.00 3.89 2.84
CA GLN A 34 -29.24 4.67 4.05
C GLN A 34 -27.95 4.81 4.85
N ALA A 35 -27.80 5.94 5.54
CA ALA A 35 -26.66 6.22 6.40
C ALA A 35 -27.02 5.96 7.86
N GLN A 36 -26.44 4.92 8.46
CA GLN A 36 -26.53 4.65 9.89
C GLN A 36 -25.44 5.44 10.63
N VAL A 37 -25.83 6.18 11.67
CA VAL A 37 -24.88 6.80 12.59
C VAL A 37 -24.45 5.74 13.60
N LEU A 38 -23.16 5.41 13.61
CA LEU A 38 -22.59 4.44 14.53
C LEU A 38 -22.10 5.14 15.81
N TRP A 39 -21.54 6.34 15.67
CA TRP A 39 -21.08 7.12 16.81
C TRP A 39 -21.16 8.62 16.51
N SER A 40 -21.51 9.42 17.53
CA SER A 40 -21.44 10.87 17.49
C SER A 40 -20.28 11.35 18.35
N PHE A 41 -19.33 12.06 17.75
CA PHE A 41 -18.21 12.66 18.47
C PHE A 41 -18.58 13.96 19.20
N GLY A 42 -19.82 14.43 19.04
CA GLY A 42 -20.29 15.69 19.61
C GLY A 42 -20.20 16.85 18.63
N ARG A 43 -20.22 18.07 19.18
CA ARG A 43 -20.17 19.31 18.39
C ARG A 43 -18.77 19.50 17.82
N GLU A 44 -18.66 19.90 16.57
CA GLU A 44 -17.37 20.01 15.87
C GLU A 44 -16.36 20.88 16.61
N GLU A 45 -16.82 21.94 17.28
CA GLU A 45 -16.02 22.84 18.10
C GLU A 45 -15.50 22.22 19.41
N GLU A 46 -16.17 21.18 19.93
CA GLU A 46 -15.83 20.50 21.19
C GLU A 46 -15.08 19.17 20.96
N VAL A 47 -14.95 18.72 19.71
CA VAL A 47 -14.30 17.45 19.38
C VAL A 47 -12.80 17.52 19.68
N ASP A 48 -12.35 16.61 20.54
CA ASP A 48 -10.93 16.37 20.80
C ASP A 48 -10.24 15.75 19.57
N LYS A 49 -9.51 16.58 18.83
CA LYS A 49 -8.75 16.17 17.65
C LYS A 49 -7.59 15.24 17.99
N ASP A 50 -7.00 15.33 19.18
CA ASP A 50 -5.91 14.44 19.60
C ASP A 50 -6.42 13.02 19.89
N SER A 51 -7.62 12.90 20.44
CA SER A 51 -8.31 11.60 20.53
C SER A 51 -8.56 10.98 19.16
N LEU A 52 -8.95 11.78 18.15
CA LEU A 52 -9.11 11.28 16.77
C LEU A 52 -7.79 10.82 16.15
N ARG A 53 -6.68 11.55 16.38
CA ARG A 53 -5.35 11.12 15.92
C ARG A 53 -4.94 9.78 16.53
N ARG A 54 -5.15 9.59 17.83
CA ARG A 54 -4.91 8.30 18.51
C ARG A 54 -5.77 7.17 17.95
N LEU A 55 -7.02 7.46 17.58
CA LEU A 55 -7.89 6.48 16.93
C LEU A 55 -7.33 6.05 15.57
N VAL A 56 -6.85 7.00 14.76
CA VAL A 56 -6.20 6.69 13.46
C VAL A 56 -4.98 5.80 13.66
N GLU A 57 -4.12 6.10 14.64
CA GLU A 57 -2.96 5.26 14.96
C GLU A 57 -3.36 3.85 15.39
N SER A 58 -4.41 3.72 16.21
CA SER A 58 -4.93 2.42 16.64
C SER A 58 -5.50 1.60 15.47
N ILE A 59 -6.21 2.24 14.54
CA ILE A 59 -6.75 1.60 13.33
C ILE A 59 -5.61 1.13 12.44
N ASN A 60 -4.61 1.98 12.20
CA ASN A 60 -3.43 1.64 11.40
C ASN A 60 -2.66 0.46 12.00
N ARG A 61 -2.49 0.44 13.32
CA ARG A 61 -1.87 -0.69 14.02
C ARG A 61 -2.65 -1.99 13.85
N PHE A 62 -3.98 -1.91 13.83
CA PHE A 62 -4.84 -3.07 13.64
C PHE A 62 -4.83 -3.62 12.20
N LEU A 63 -4.79 -2.74 11.19
CA LEU A 63 -4.74 -3.13 9.77
C LEU A 63 -3.38 -3.74 9.37
N GLY A 64 -2.31 -3.38 10.08
CA GLY A 64 -0.97 -3.90 9.83
C GLY A 64 -0.13 -3.02 8.89
N PRO A 65 1.18 -3.26 8.86
CA PRO A 65 2.14 -2.37 8.20
C PRO A 65 1.97 -2.30 6.68
N GLU A 66 1.54 -3.38 6.02
CA GLU A 66 1.34 -3.37 4.56
C GLU A 66 0.22 -2.41 4.13
N ASP A 67 -0.91 -2.41 4.83
CA ASP A 67 -2.05 -1.56 4.52
C ASP A 67 -1.74 -0.07 4.79
N VAL A 68 -0.97 0.21 5.84
CA VAL A 68 -0.50 1.57 6.14
C VAL A 68 0.42 2.09 5.03
N LEU A 69 1.36 1.27 4.57
CA LEU A 69 2.25 1.61 3.46
C LEU A 69 1.48 1.84 2.15
N GLN A 70 0.47 1.01 1.86
CA GLN A 70 -0.39 1.21 0.69
C GLN A 70 -1.18 2.52 0.76
N GLN A 71 -1.68 2.91 1.93
CA GLN A 71 -2.36 4.19 2.10
C GLN A 71 -1.40 5.37 1.95
N GLN A 72 -0.22 5.32 2.57
CA GLN A 72 0.80 6.36 2.42
C GLN A 72 1.23 6.53 0.95
N ALA A 73 1.39 5.44 0.21
CA ALA A 73 1.68 5.46 -1.22
C ALA A 73 0.57 6.14 -2.05
N LYS A 74 -0.71 5.98 -1.66
CA LYS A 74 -1.87 6.61 -2.32
C LYS A 74 -1.99 8.11 -2.01
N VAL A 75 -1.61 8.53 -0.80
CA VAL A 75 -1.71 9.93 -0.36
C VAL A 75 -0.60 10.80 -0.97
N GLY A 76 0.47 10.20 -1.52
CA GLY A 76 1.52 10.91 -2.25
C GLY A 76 2.45 11.76 -1.39
N ASP A 77 2.28 11.70 -0.06
CA ASP A 77 3.02 12.51 0.93
C ASP A 77 4.23 11.75 1.52
N ALA A 78 4.61 10.63 0.90
CA ALA A 78 5.78 9.88 1.29
C ALA A 78 7.04 10.56 0.71
N PRO A 79 8.09 10.82 1.52
CA PRO A 79 9.35 11.39 1.04
C PRO A 79 10.05 10.47 0.02
N LEU A 80 9.67 9.19 -0.03
CA LEU A 80 10.09 8.21 -1.01
C LEU A 80 8.85 7.56 -1.64
N LEU A 81 8.74 7.63 -2.96
CA LEU A 81 7.69 6.96 -3.72
C LEU A 81 8.13 5.54 -4.08
N PHE A 82 7.34 4.54 -3.67
CA PHE A 82 7.51 3.17 -4.14
C PHE A 82 7.21 3.11 -5.65
N LYS A 83 8.20 2.67 -6.46
CA LYS A 83 8.03 2.49 -7.91
C LYS A 83 7.69 1.06 -8.28
N GLU A 84 8.55 0.12 -7.89
CA GLU A 84 8.39 -1.30 -8.15
C GLU A 84 9.29 -2.12 -7.20
N SER A 85 8.98 -3.39 -7.04
CA SER A 85 9.85 -4.39 -6.43
C SER A 85 9.93 -5.58 -7.37
N ARG A 86 11.16 -6.02 -7.69
CA ARG A 86 11.39 -7.18 -8.57
C ARG A 86 12.05 -8.31 -7.77
N PRO A 87 11.59 -9.56 -7.95
CA PRO A 87 12.13 -10.69 -7.20
C PRO A 87 13.52 -11.08 -7.75
N LEU A 88 14.57 -10.41 -7.29
CA LEU A 88 15.96 -10.73 -7.68
C LEU A 88 16.53 -11.97 -6.97
N GLY A 89 15.87 -12.47 -5.92
CA GLY A 89 16.38 -13.58 -5.10
C GLY A 89 16.69 -14.85 -5.90
N GLY A 90 15.78 -15.27 -6.78
CA GLY A 90 15.97 -16.47 -7.61
C GLY A 90 17.15 -16.34 -8.57
N ALA A 91 17.23 -15.22 -9.29
CA ALA A 91 18.33 -14.94 -10.21
C ALA A 91 19.68 -14.88 -9.49
N LEU A 92 19.74 -14.28 -8.29
CA LEU A 92 20.96 -14.21 -7.49
C LEU A 92 21.43 -15.58 -6.98
N VAL A 93 20.50 -16.42 -6.52
CA VAL A 93 20.83 -17.79 -6.08
C VAL A 93 21.33 -18.62 -7.26
N LEU A 94 20.65 -18.53 -8.41
CA LEU A 94 21.07 -19.24 -9.62
C LEU A 94 22.44 -18.76 -10.12
N ASP A 95 22.73 -17.46 -10.06
CA ASP A 95 24.04 -16.92 -10.45
C ASP A 95 25.16 -17.41 -9.52
N ALA A 96 24.90 -17.45 -8.21
CA ALA A 96 25.85 -18.00 -7.24
C ALA A 96 26.14 -19.48 -7.51
N LEU A 97 25.10 -20.29 -7.73
CA LEU A 97 25.25 -21.71 -8.07
C LEU A 97 25.97 -21.90 -9.41
N TRP A 98 25.67 -21.07 -10.40
CA TRP A 98 26.31 -21.09 -11.71
C TRP A 98 27.84 -20.90 -11.61
N CYS A 99 28.27 -19.97 -10.75
CA CYS A 99 29.67 -19.73 -10.43
C CYS A 99 30.29 -20.85 -9.58
N GLU A 100 29.57 -21.34 -8.56
CA GLU A 100 30.03 -22.40 -7.66
C GLU A 100 30.30 -23.71 -8.41
N LEU A 101 29.40 -24.09 -9.32
CA LEU A 101 29.55 -25.23 -10.22
C LEU A 101 30.61 -25.00 -11.31
N GLY A 102 31.13 -23.77 -11.45
CA GLY A 102 32.17 -23.41 -12.42
C GLY A 102 31.69 -23.37 -13.87
N ILE A 103 30.38 -23.22 -14.08
CA ILE A 103 29.76 -23.18 -15.42
C ILE A 103 30.21 -21.92 -16.17
N ASP A 104 30.29 -20.79 -15.46
CA ASP A 104 30.86 -19.52 -15.92
C ASP A 104 32.27 -19.71 -16.53
N ARG A 105 33.15 -20.40 -15.80
CA ARG A 105 34.53 -20.67 -16.20
C ARG A 105 34.61 -21.67 -17.34
N ALA A 106 33.76 -22.70 -17.32
CA ALA A 106 33.72 -23.71 -18.37
C ALA A 106 33.31 -23.09 -19.71
N ILE A 107 32.23 -22.31 -19.73
CA ILE A 107 31.77 -21.60 -20.92
C ILE A 107 32.82 -20.57 -21.35
N GLY A 108 33.35 -19.79 -20.39
CA GLY A 108 34.40 -18.81 -20.63
C GLY A 108 35.61 -19.38 -21.37
N LYS A 109 36.08 -20.59 -21.01
CA LYS A 109 37.17 -21.27 -21.71
C LYS A 109 36.83 -21.62 -23.16
N VAL A 110 35.62 -22.10 -23.42
CA VAL A 110 35.17 -22.51 -24.77
C VAL A 110 35.00 -21.31 -25.71
N ILE A 111 34.59 -20.17 -25.17
CA ILE A 111 34.33 -18.96 -25.97
C ILE A 111 35.55 -18.02 -26.07
N LYS A 112 36.60 -18.23 -25.28
CA LYS A 112 37.77 -17.35 -25.17
C LYS A 112 38.43 -17.04 -26.52
N ASP A 113 38.59 -18.04 -27.37
CA ASP A 113 39.27 -17.90 -28.67
C ASP A 113 38.30 -17.49 -29.80
N ARG A 114 37.06 -17.15 -29.46
CA ARG A 114 36.03 -16.76 -30.43
C ARG A 114 35.79 -15.25 -30.37
N ALA A 115 35.63 -14.63 -31.53
CA ALA A 115 35.40 -13.18 -31.66
C ALA A 115 33.93 -12.77 -31.38
N PHE A 116 33.35 -13.24 -30.28
CA PHE A 116 32.02 -12.80 -29.88
C PHE A 116 32.06 -11.36 -29.34
N ARG A 117 31.10 -10.54 -29.74
CA ARG A 117 30.95 -9.15 -29.27
C ARG A 117 29.96 -9.00 -28.10
N THR A 118 29.27 -10.08 -27.76
CA THR A 118 28.21 -10.11 -26.74
C THR A 118 28.67 -11.04 -25.60
N PRO A 119 28.29 -10.77 -24.33
CA PRO A 119 28.58 -11.67 -23.21
C PRO A 119 27.77 -12.97 -23.34
N VAL A 120 28.28 -13.90 -24.15
CA VAL A 120 27.60 -15.16 -24.52
C VAL A 120 27.27 -15.99 -23.29
N GLU A 121 28.19 -16.05 -22.33
CA GLU A 121 27.99 -16.78 -21.09
C GLU A 121 26.81 -16.22 -20.27
N ARG A 122 26.68 -14.90 -20.16
CA ARG A 122 25.52 -14.25 -19.52
C ARG A 122 24.22 -14.45 -20.30
N ALA A 123 24.28 -14.49 -21.63
CA ALA A 123 23.11 -14.80 -22.45
C ALA A 123 22.63 -16.24 -22.22
N ILE A 124 23.54 -17.20 -22.08
CA ILE A 124 23.21 -18.59 -21.74
C ILE A 124 22.63 -18.68 -20.33
N PHE A 125 23.24 -18.00 -19.36
CA PHE A 125 22.69 -17.91 -18.00
C PHE A 125 21.25 -17.36 -18.03
N ALA A 126 21.01 -16.27 -18.75
CA ALA A 126 19.67 -15.68 -18.87
C ALA A 126 18.65 -16.62 -19.51
N MET A 127 19.05 -17.46 -20.47
CA MET A 127 18.16 -18.47 -21.05
C MET A 127 17.86 -19.63 -20.09
N ALA A 128 18.80 -19.99 -19.22
CA ALA A 128 18.67 -21.09 -18.27
C ALA A 128 17.98 -20.68 -16.95
N ALA A 129 18.08 -19.41 -16.55
CA ALA A 129 17.60 -18.88 -15.29
C ALA A 129 16.25 -18.11 -15.39
N ASN A 130 15.56 -18.24 -16.53
CA ASN A 130 14.26 -17.60 -16.81
C ASN A 130 13.06 -18.42 -16.34
#